data_AF-A0A4P5THF5-F1
#
_entry.id   AF-A0A4P5THF5-F1
#
_cell.length_a   1.000
_cell.length_b   1.000
_cell.length_c   1.000
_cell.angle_alpha   90.00
_cell.angle_beta   90.00
_cell.angle_gamma   90.00
#
_symmetry.space_group_name_H-M   'P 1'
#
loop_
_entity.id
_entity.type
_entity.pdbx_description
1 polymer ?
#
loop_
_entity_poly.entity_id
_entity_poly.type
_entity_poly.pdbx_seq_one_letter_code
_entity_poly.pdbx_strand_id
1 'polypeptide(L)'
;MIVAICARKLRLPFTIGLVFSGIGLAFMKPDCGTHLTHELLFDMILPPLLFEAALSLSWRELITDAAPLFALAGVGTLVSAGVVAFAMISFLDWPVPSSLVFSALITATDPVAIIAMFKDNKIHGR
;
A
#
# COMPACT_ATOMS: atom_id res chain seq x y z
N MET A 1 -3.25 -2.59 -27.49
CA MET A 1 -4.16 -1.48 -27.86
C MET A 1 -5.59 -1.67 -27.33
N ILE A 2 -6.16 -2.89 -27.36
CA ILE A 2 -7.53 -3.18 -26.88
C ILE A 2 -7.68 -3.10 -25.34
N VAL A 3 -6.66 -3.50 -24.57
CA VAL A 3 -6.66 -3.42 -23.10
C VAL A 3 -6.71 -1.97 -22.59
N ALA A 4 -6.00 -1.06 -23.27
CA ALA A 4 -5.95 0.37 -22.91
C ALA A 4 -7.32 1.08 -23.09
N ILE A 5 -8.17 0.58 -23.99
CA ILE A 5 -9.51 1.14 -24.26
C ILE A 5 -10.54 0.57 -23.26
N CYS A 6 -10.41 -0.71 -22.87
CA CYS A 6 -11.34 -1.34 -21.94
C CYS A 6 -11.18 -0.82 -20.49
N ALA A 7 -9.96 -0.47 -20.09
CA ALA A 7 -9.66 0.08 -18.77
C ALA A 7 -10.33 1.45 -18.48
N ARG A 8 -10.74 2.19 -19.52
CA ARG A 8 -11.29 3.55 -19.38
C ARG A 8 -12.75 3.62 -18.92
N LYS A 9 -13.46 2.48 -18.82
CA LYS A 9 -14.93 2.46 -18.68
C LYS A 9 -15.47 2.05 -17.31
N LEU A 10 -14.63 1.55 -16.41
CA LEU A 10 -15.04 1.14 -15.06
C LEU A 10 -14.55 2.18 -14.06
N ARG A 11 -15.47 2.99 -13.54
CA ARG A 11 -15.27 3.90 -12.41
C ARG A 11 -15.05 3.10 -11.11
N LEU A 12 -14.04 2.23 -11.09
CA LEU A 12 -13.61 1.46 -9.93
C LEU A 12 -12.33 2.09 -9.37
N PRO A 13 -12.11 2.06 -8.05
CA PRO A 13 -10.86 2.47 -7.43
C PRO A 13 -9.68 1.86 -8.16
N PHE A 14 -8.67 2.68 -8.48
CA PHE A 14 -7.50 2.28 -9.26
C PHE A 14 -6.87 0.97 -8.76
N THR A 15 -6.83 0.79 -7.44
CA THR A 15 -6.34 -0.42 -6.76
C THR A 15 -7.09 -1.69 -7.14
N ILE A 16 -8.43 -1.64 -7.20
CA ILE A 16 -9.27 -2.81 -7.50
C ILE A 16 -9.08 -3.21 -8.97
N GLY A 17 -9.05 -2.22 -9.87
CA GLY A 17 -8.80 -2.46 -11.29
C GLY A 17 -7.44 -3.11 -11.55
N LEU A 18 -6.40 -2.66 -10.83
CA LEU A 18 -5.05 -3.21 -10.95
C LEU A 18 -4.97 -4.68 -10.50
N VAL A 19 -5.64 -5.03 -9.39
CA VAL A 19 -5.69 -6.41 -8.88
C VAL A 19 -6.36 -7.35 -9.87
N PHE A 20 -7.53 -6.98 -10.41
CA PHE A 20 -8.21 -7.82 -11.41
C PHE A 20 -7.41 -7.97 -12.70
N SER A 21 -6.75 -6.90 -13.16
CA SER A 21 -5.86 -6.97 -14.33
C SER A 21 -4.68 -7.90 -14.07
N GLY A 22 -4.07 -7.84 -12.87
CA GLY A 22 -2.97 -8.72 -12.47
C GLY A 22 -3.39 -10.19 -12.43
N ILE A 23 -4.56 -10.49 -11.85
CA ILE A 23 -5.14 -11.84 -11.84
C ILE A 23 -5.36 -12.33 -13.27
N GLY A 24 -5.95 -11.51 -14.15
CA GLY A 24 -6.16 -11.87 -15.55
C GLY A 24 -4.86 -12.17 -16.31
N LEU A 25 -3.81 -11.36 -16.09
CA LEU A 25 -2.48 -11.61 -16.65
C LEU A 25 -1.84 -12.91 -16.12
N ALA A 26 -2.00 -13.21 -14.82
CA ALA A 26 -1.44 -14.41 -14.21
C ALA A 26 -2.00 -15.70 -14.82
N PHE A 27 -3.29 -15.71 -15.18
CA PHE A 27 -3.92 -16.85 -15.87
C PHE A 27 -3.45 -17.01 -17.32
N MET A 28 -3.15 -15.91 -18.00
CA MET A 28 -2.74 -15.93 -19.41
C MET A 28 -1.26 -16.28 -19.63
N LYS A 29 -0.44 -16.30 -18.54
CA LYS A 29 1.02 -16.54 -18.56
C LYS A 29 1.72 -15.94 -19.80
N PRO A 30 1.66 -14.62 -20.00
CA PRO A 30 2.39 -14.02 -21.08
C PRO A 30 3.90 -14.15 -20.81
N ASP A 31 4.63 -14.78 -21.73
CA ASP A 31 6.11 -14.77 -21.78
C ASP A 31 6.63 -13.37 -22.17
N CYS A 32 6.23 -12.34 -21.42
CA CYS A 32 6.83 -11.02 -21.51
C CYS A 32 8.17 -11.09 -20.76
N GLY A 33 9.28 -11.18 -21.51
CA GLY A 33 10.65 -11.32 -21.00
C GLY A 33 11.18 -10.21 -20.09
N THR A 34 10.32 -9.38 -19.51
CA THR A 34 10.61 -8.44 -18.43
C THR A 34 9.99 -8.98 -17.14
N HIS A 35 10.68 -9.91 -16.48
CA HIS A 35 10.31 -10.31 -15.13
C HIS A 35 10.58 -9.12 -14.20
N LEU A 36 9.51 -8.43 -13.81
CA LEU A 36 9.54 -7.48 -12.70
C LEU A 36 9.79 -8.29 -11.41
N THR A 37 11.06 -8.41 -11.05
CA THR A 37 11.49 -9.10 -9.83
C THR A 37 11.28 -8.20 -8.61
N HIS A 38 11.02 -8.81 -7.46
CA HIS A 38 10.83 -8.11 -6.18
C HIS A 38 12.03 -7.20 -5.85
N GLU A 39 13.24 -7.66 -6.12
CA GLU A 39 14.48 -6.87 -5.96
C GLU A 39 14.46 -5.59 -6.78
N LEU A 40 14.01 -5.64 -8.04
CA LEU A 40 13.94 -4.45 -8.88
C LEU A 40 12.92 -3.43 -8.33
N LEU A 41 11.79 -3.92 -7.78
CA LEU A 41 10.79 -3.05 -7.16
C LEU A 41 11.33 -2.39 -5.89
N PHE A 42 11.95 -3.16 -5.00
CA PHE A 42 12.45 -2.67 -3.72
C PHE A 42 13.69 -1.79 -3.86
N ASP A 43 14.59 -2.11 -4.79
CA ASP A 43 15.88 -1.42 -4.91
C ASP A 43 15.83 -0.26 -5.90
N MET A 44 15.00 -0.32 -6.95
CA MET A 44 14.99 0.69 -8.02
C MET A 44 13.75 1.57 -8.00
N ILE A 45 12.57 1.04 -7.65
CA ILE A 45 11.30 1.80 -7.72
C ILE A 45 10.94 2.43 -6.38
N LEU A 46 11.08 1.68 -5.28
CA LEU A 46 10.71 2.16 -3.95
C LEU A 46 11.53 3.40 -3.51
N PRO A 47 12.87 3.46 -3.69
CA PRO A 47 13.64 4.58 -3.15
C PRO A 47 13.32 5.93 -3.81
N PRO A 48 13.24 6.05 -5.15
CA PRO A 48 12.80 7.29 -5.79
C PRO A 48 11.40 7.74 -5.38
N LEU A 49 10.47 6.79 -5.25
CA LEU A 49 9.08 7.07 -4.88
C LEU A 49 8.96 7.60 -3.45
N LEU A 50 9.69 7.01 -2.49
CA LEU A 50 9.76 7.51 -1.12
C LEU A 50 10.44 8.88 -1.05
N PHE A 51 11.48 9.11 -1.87
CA PHE A 51 12.16 10.40 -1.92
C PHE A 51 11.27 11.51 -2.48
N GLU A 52 10.52 11.24 -3.56
CA GLU A 52 9.54 12.18 -4.11
C GLU A 52 8.46 12.51 -3.07
N ALA A 53 7.92 11.50 -2.40
CA ALA A 53 6.93 11.69 -1.33
C ALA A 53 7.51 12.55 -0.19
N ALA A 54 8.73 12.27 0.25
CA ALA A 54 9.40 13.05 1.30
C ALA A 54 9.67 14.50 0.89
N LEU A 55 10.06 14.76 -0.36
CA LEU A 55 10.28 16.12 -0.87
C LEU A 55 8.97 16.91 -1.04
N SER A 56 7.86 16.23 -1.35
CA SER A 56 6.54 16.86 -1.46
C SER A 56 5.95 17.28 -0.11
N LEU A 57 6.46 16.71 0.99
CA LEU A 57 5.96 16.96 2.34
C LEU A 57 6.52 18.27 2.88
N SER A 58 5.66 19.13 3.43
CA SER A 58 6.15 20.36 4.04
C SER A 58 6.69 20.09 5.45
N TRP A 59 7.94 20.50 5.69
CA TRP A 59 8.59 20.32 6.99
C TRP A 59 7.84 21.04 8.14
N ARG A 60 7.20 22.17 7.84
CA ARG A 60 6.48 22.98 8.82
C ARG A 60 5.16 22.35 9.25
N GLU A 61 4.40 21.77 8.33
CA GLU A 61 3.17 21.02 8.68
C GLU A 61 3.54 19.76 9.45
N LEU A 62 4.60 19.05 9.03
CA LEU A 62 5.07 17.85 9.73
C LEU A 62 5.34 18.09 11.22
N ILE A 63 6.01 19.19 11.57
CA ILE A 63 6.30 19.52 12.97
C ILE A 63 5.03 19.98 13.71
N THR A 64 4.18 20.77 13.03
CA THR A 64 2.94 21.30 13.63
C THR A 64 1.99 20.16 13.99
N ASP A 65 1.92 19.12 13.14
CA ASP A 65 1.06 17.95 13.30
C ASP A 65 1.81 16.70 13.77
N ALA A 66 3.02 16.86 14.33
CA ALA A 66 3.87 15.73 14.73
C ALA A 66 3.20 14.83 15.79
N ALA A 67 2.42 15.42 16.71
CA ALA A 67 1.74 14.67 17.76
C ALA A 67 0.66 13.71 17.20
N PRO A 68 -0.35 14.16 16.43
CA PRO A 68 -1.31 13.24 15.81
C PRO A 68 -0.66 12.29 14.80
N LEU A 69 0.37 12.74 14.08
CA LEU A 69 1.10 11.87 13.15
C LEU A 69 1.78 10.71 13.87
N PHE A 70 2.53 10.98 14.95
CA PHE A 70 3.20 9.94 15.72
C PHE A 70 2.20 9.00 16.42
N ALA A 71 1.09 9.56 16.91
CA ALA A 71 0.02 8.76 17.51
C ALA A 71 -0.61 7.80 16.50
N LEU A 72 -0.84 8.21 15.26
CA LEU A 72 -1.48 7.37 14.24
C LEU A 72 -0.49 6.43 13.56
N ALA A 73 0.59 6.97 12.99
CA ALA A 73 1.55 6.22 12.19
C ALA A 73 2.49 5.36 13.04
N GLY A 74 2.77 5.76 14.28
CA GLY A 74 3.64 5.02 15.20
C GLY A 74 2.85 4.15 16.17
N VAL A 75 2.21 4.79 17.15
CA VAL A 75 1.51 4.05 18.22
C VAL A 75 0.30 3.29 17.68
N GLY A 76 -0.51 3.91 16.82
CA GLY A 76 -1.71 3.32 16.24
C GLY A 76 -1.41 2.09 15.39
N THR A 77 -0.32 2.13 14.60
CA THR A 77 0.11 0.97 13.81
C THR A 77 0.63 -0.15 14.70
N LEU A 78 1.40 0.14 15.75
CA LEU A 78 1.83 -0.87 16.73
C LEU A 78 0.64 -1.54 17.43
N VAL A 79 -0.34 -0.75 17.86
CA VAL A 79 -1.57 -1.27 18.48
C VAL A 79 -2.34 -2.14 17.49
N SER A 80 -2.51 -1.68 16.25
CA SER A 80 -3.19 -2.46 15.21
C SER A 80 -2.47 -3.79 14.94
N ALA A 81 -1.14 -3.79 14.85
CA ALA A 81 -0.35 -5.01 14.66
C ALA A 81 -0.54 -5.98 15.84
N GLY A 82 -0.52 -5.46 17.07
CA GLY A 82 -0.80 -6.25 18.27
C GLY A 82 -2.20 -6.86 18.28
N VAL A 83 -3.22 -6.09 17.90
CA VAL A 83 -4.61 -6.57 17.80
C VAL A 83 -4.74 -7.67 16.74
N VAL A 84 -4.16 -7.48 15.55
CA VAL A 84 -4.18 -8.48 14.48
C VAL A 84 -3.42 -9.74 14.89
N ALA A 85 -2.23 -9.61 15.47
CA ALA A 85 -1.46 -10.75 15.97
C ALA A 85 -2.24 -11.54 17.03
N PHE A 86 -2.84 -10.84 18.00
CA PHE A 86 -3.66 -11.46 19.03
C PHE A 86 -4.87 -12.20 18.44
N ALA A 87 -5.53 -11.60 17.44
CA ALA A 87 -6.65 -12.23 16.75
C ALA A 87 -6.21 -13.50 16.00
N MET A 88 -5.08 -13.46 15.28
CA MET A 88 -4.56 -14.64 14.58
C MET A 88 -4.19 -15.77 15.54
N ILE A 89 -3.60 -15.46 16.70
CA ILE A 89 -3.25 -16.48 17.70
C ILE A 89 -4.52 -17.05 18.34
N SER A 90 -5.48 -16.20 18.73
CA SER A 90 -6.63 -16.62 19.55
C SER A 90 -7.77 -17.25 18.74
N PHE A 91 -7.95 -16.85 17.47
CA PHE A 91 -9.06 -17.35 16.63
C PHE A 91 -8.62 -18.39 15.61
N LEU A 92 -7.36 -18.34 15.14
CA LEU A 92 -6.85 -19.23 14.09
C LEU A 92 -5.81 -20.23 14.63
N ASP A 93 -5.48 -20.20 15.93
CA ASP A 93 -4.46 -21.04 16.57
C ASP A 93 -3.11 -21.01 15.83
N TRP A 94 -2.78 -19.84 15.25
CA TRP A 94 -1.60 -19.72 14.42
C TRP A 94 -0.31 -19.61 15.26
N PRO A 95 0.82 -20.18 14.80
CA PRO A 95 2.10 -20.05 15.50
C PRO A 95 2.48 -18.58 15.68
N VAL A 96 2.94 -18.22 16.87
CA VAL A 96 3.32 -16.85 17.25
C VAL A 96 4.26 -16.16 16.25
N PRO A 97 5.30 -16.84 15.69
CA PRO A 97 6.17 -16.21 14.70
C PRO A 97 5.42 -15.82 13.42
N SER A 98 4.53 -16.69 12.93
CA SER A 98 3.76 -16.48 11.71
C SER A 98 2.71 -15.39 11.88
N SER A 99 2.02 -15.34 13.03
CA SER A 99 1.04 -14.29 13.33
C SER A 99 1.69 -12.91 13.42
N LEU A 100 2.89 -12.82 14.01
CA LEU A 100 3.64 -11.56 14.10
C LEU A 100 4.04 -11.06 12.71
N VAL A 101 4.63 -11.91 11.86
CA VAL A 101 5.00 -11.55 10.49
C VAL A 101 3.77 -11.11 9.68
N PHE A 102 2.67 -11.86 9.76
CA PHE A 102 1.44 -11.50 9.06
C PHE A 102 0.85 -10.17 9.54
N SER A 103 0.79 -9.96 10.86
CA SER A 103 0.29 -8.70 11.42
C SER A 103 1.12 -7.49 10.99
N ALA A 104 2.45 -7.63 10.91
CA ALA A 104 3.36 -6.60 10.43
C ALA A 104 3.13 -6.29 8.94
N LEU A 105 2.91 -7.32 8.11
CA LEU A 105 2.62 -7.16 6.69
C LEU A 105 1.30 -6.44 6.42
N ILE A 106 0.24 -6.77 7.17
CA ILE A 106 -1.11 -6.22 6.95
C ILE A 106 -1.29 -4.82 7.56
N THR A 107 -0.58 -4.52 8.64
CA THR A 107 -0.73 -3.24 9.34
C THR A 107 0.11 -2.11 8.71
N ALA A 108 1.06 -2.44 7.84
CA ALA A 108 1.81 -1.44 7.09
C ALA A 108 0.85 -0.60 6.22
N THR A 109 0.75 0.70 6.54
CA THR A 109 -0.09 1.64 5.76
C THR A 109 0.73 2.23 4.62
N ASP A 110 0.18 2.21 3.41
CA ASP A 110 0.82 2.80 2.23
C ASP A 110 0.26 4.22 1.97
N PRO A 111 1.04 5.29 2.26
CA PRO A 111 0.60 6.66 2.03
C PRO A 111 0.39 6.95 0.54
N VAL A 112 1.10 6.27 -0.36
CA VAL A 112 1.04 6.52 -1.81
C VAL A 112 -0.33 6.14 -2.37
N ALA A 113 -0.85 4.97 -1.95
CA ALA A 113 -2.18 4.52 -2.33
C ALA A 113 -3.29 5.50 -1.87
N ILE A 114 -3.15 6.06 -0.67
CA ILE A 114 -4.12 7.01 -0.10
C ILE A 114 -4.04 8.35 -0.85
N ILE A 115 -2.85 8.86 -1.14
CA ILE A 115 -2.66 10.10 -1.91
C ILE A 115 -3.25 9.96 -3.31
N ALA A 116 -3.01 8.83 -3.98
CA ALA A 116 -3.60 8.54 -5.29
C ALA A 116 -5.14 8.53 -5.24
N MET A 117 -5.71 7.88 -4.21
CA MET A 117 -7.16 7.84 -3.98
C MET A 117 -7.75 9.23 -3.71
N PHE A 118 -7.06 10.08 -2.94
CA PHE A 118 -7.51 11.46 -2.68
C PHE A 118 -7.51 12.32 -3.96
N LYS A 119 -6.47 12.17 -4.80
CA LYS A 119 -6.36 12.85 -6.09
C LYS A 119 -7.48 12.44 -7.05
N ASP A 120 -7.81 11.15 -7.10
CA ASP A 120 -8.92 10.63 -7.92
C ASP A 120 -10.29 11.14 -7.46
N ASN A 121 -10.49 11.28 -6.15
CA ASN A 121 -11.75 11.77 -5.57
C ASN A 121 -11.84 13.30 -5.45
N LYS A 122 -10.82 14.05 -5.89
CA LYS A 122 -10.76 15.54 -5.85
C LYS A 122 -10.99 16.15 -4.45
N ILE A 123 -10.70 15.40 -3.39
CA ILE A 123 -10.85 15.90 -2.03
C ILE A 123 -9.60 16.73 -1.72
N HIS A 124 -9.80 18.01 -1.44
CA HIS A 124 -8.72 18.92 -1.03
C HIS A 124 -8.61 18.84 0.50
N GLY A 125 -7.39 18.57 1.00
CA GLY A 125 -7.08 18.68 2.43
C GLY A 125 -7.26 20.11 2.93
N ARG A 126 -7.41 20.25 4.25
CA ARG A 126 -7.44 21.57 4.92
C ARG A 126 -6.09 22.27 4.80
#